data_AF-A0A9W9TLQ6-F1
#
_entry.id   AF-A0A9W9TLQ6-F1
#
_cell.length_a   1.000
_cell.length_b   1.000
_cell.length_c   1.000
_cell.angle_alpha   90.00
_cell.angle_beta   90.00
_cell.angle_gamma   90.00
#
_symmetry.space_group_name_H-M   'P 1'
#
loop_
_entity.id
_entity.type
_entity.pdbx_description
1 polymer ?
#
loop_
_entity_poly.entity_id
_entity_poly.type
_entity_poly.pdbx_seq_one_letter_code
_entity_poly.pdbx_strand_id
1 'polypeptide(L)'
;MPINQQTASHLRNIIHNACSDQISGIPDTTVVVLDADGDELFAHAAGKRGAGSNEYMTLDNIFWIASCTKMLVGVACMQLVEEGKLVLDDGAQAERLCPKLRKISRNPPRAPVVVDLDNQDEVDWVFNSGGAGIFAKPQEYCKVLALLLNNATCPKSIKLLSKRTVDEMFSNQIPDFPNYNRQNIPAAKPDLTNPISELYPVPGNPTQGWSLAFMLSNGGLTGPSKATGH
;
A
#
# COMPACT_ATOMS: atom_id res chain seq x y z
N MET A 1 24.64 -4.37 2.46
CA MET A 1 25.84 -3.52 2.24
C MET A 1 25.45 -2.10 2.61
N PRO A 2 26.19 -1.40 3.48
CA PRO A 2 25.83 -0.07 3.92
C PRO A 2 25.82 0.92 2.74
N ILE A 3 24.86 1.85 2.72
CA ILE A 3 24.81 2.93 1.74
C ILE A 3 25.99 3.87 2.02
N ASN A 4 26.87 4.07 1.05
CA ASN A 4 28.01 4.95 1.22
C ASN A 4 27.57 6.43 1.28
N GLN A 5 28.43 7.31 1.80
CA GLN A 5 28.11 8.73 2.01
C GLN A 5 27.78 9.47 0.71
N GLN A 6 28.41 9.12 -0.41
CA GLN A 6 28.14 9.75 -1.71
C GLN A 6 26.71 9.43 -2.16
N THR A 7 26.30 8.16 -2.10
CA THR A 7 24.94 7.72 -2.43
C THR A 7 23.92 8.33 -1.47
N ALA A 8 24.19 8.33 -0.16
CA ALA A 8 23.30 8.95 0.82
C ALA A 8 23.09 10.45 0.56
N SER A 9 24.17 11.18 0.24
CA SER A 9 24.10 12.60 -0.10
C SER A 9 23.31 12.83 -1.39
N HIS A 10 23.50 11.97 -2.38
CA HIS A 10 22.74 12.02 -3.63
C HIS A 10 21.24 11.81 -3.40
N LEU A 11 20.86 10.81 -2.60
CA LEU A 11 19.47 10.56 -2.22
C LEU A 11 18.86 11.77 -1.50
N ARG A 12 19.56 12.36 -0.53
CA ARG A 12 19.08 13.58 0.16
C ARG A 12 18.85 14.74 -0.81
N ASN A 13 19.73 14.92 -1.79
CA ASN A 13 19.58 15.97 -2.79
C ASN A 13 18.36 15.75 -3.69
N ILE A 14 18.13 14.51 -4.16
CA ILE A 14 16.93 14.17 -4.93
C ILE A 14 15.67 14.51 -4.12
N ILE A 15 15.65 14.08 -2.85
CA ILE A 15 14.52 14.28 -1.95
C ILE A 15 14.26 15.77 -1.68
N HIS A 16 15.30 16.55 -1.38
CA HIS A 16 15.16 17.99 -1.20
C HIS A 16 14.70 18.70 -2.47
N ASN A 17 15.26 18.35 -3.62
CA ASN A 17 14.91 18.98 -4.89
C ASN A 17 13.45 18.72 -5.25
N ALA A 18 12.94 17.52 -4.98
CA ALA A 18 11.53 17.20 -5.20
C ALA A 18 10.57 18.11 -4.40
N CYS A 19 10.99 18.56 -3.22
CA CYS A 19 10.21 19.46 -2.35
C CYS A 19 10.56 20.95 -2.47
N SER A 20 11.45 21.32 -3.41
CA SER A 20 11.98 22.69 -3.50
C SER A 20 10.93 23.70 -4.00
N ASP A 21 10.00 23.27 -4.84
CA ASP A 21 8.86 24.07 -5.30
C ASP A 21 7.61 23.74 -4.48
N GLN A 22 7.20 24.68 -3.63
CA GLN A 22 6.04 24.55 -2.75
C GLN A 22 4.69 24.88 -3.44
N ILE A 23 4.72 25.26 -4.73
CA ILE A 23 3.55 25.58 -5.54
C ILE A 23 3.25 24.44 -6.51
N SER A 24 4.24 24.02 -7.30
CA SER A 24 4.07 23.01 -8.35
C SER A 24 4.73 21.66 -8.05
N GLY A 25 5.59 21.60 -7.02
CA GLY A 25 6.24 20.37 -6.57
C GLY A 25 5.45 19.62 -5.50
N ILE A 26 6.09 18.59 -4.92
CA ILE A 26 5.52 17.87 -3.78
C ILE A 26 5.80 18.67 -2.49
N PRO A 27 4.79 18.98 -1.66
CA PRO A 27 5.00 19.81 -0.46
C PRO A 27 6.03 19.22 0.50
N ASP A 28 5.99 17.90 0.65
CA ASP A 28 6.85 17.10 1.51
C ASP A 28 7.03 15.68 0.98
N THR A 29 8.05 14.99 1.50
CA THR A 29 8.24 13.56 1.31
C THR A 29 9.14 12.98 2.39
N THR A 30 8.94 11.69 2.69
CA THR A 30 9.80 10.89 3.55
C THR A 30 10.20 9.62 2.81
N VAL A 31 11.49 9.35 2.77
CA VAL A 31 12.05 8.16 2.12
C VAL A 31 12.81 7.34 3.16
N VAL A 32 12.52 6.04 3.19
CA VAL A 32 13.17 5.06 4.05
C VAL A 32 13.67 3.91 3.18
N VAL A 33 14.90 3.47 3.42
CA VAL A 33 15.52 2.32 2.75
C VAL A 33 16.00 1.36 3.83
N LEU A 34 15.61 0.10 3.70
CA LEU A 34 16.03 -0.98 4.57
C LEU A 34 16.60 -2.13 3.73
N ASP A 35 17.44 -2.94 4.35
CA ASP A 35 17.80 -4.23 3.75
C ASP A 35 16.77 -5.31 4.04
N ALA A 36 17.06 -6.51 3.51
CA ALA A 36 16.21 -7.67 3.70
C ALA A 36 16.12 -8.05 5.18
N ASP A 37 17.12 -7.82 6.01
CA ASP A 37 17.09 -8.15 7.45
C ASP A 37 16.25 -7.14 8.26
N GLY A 38 15.83 -6.04 7.61
CA GLY A 38 15.02 -4.98 8.22
C GLY A 38 15.85 -3.90 8.89
N ASP A 39 17.15 -3.86 8.65
CA ASP A 39 18.01 -2.80 9.15
C ASP A 39 17.84 -1.53 8.31
N GLU A 40 17.62 -0.40 8.97
CA GLU A 40 17.48 0.89 8.31
C GLU A 40 18.84 1.37 7.78
N LEU A 41 18.95 1.42 6.45
CA LEU A 41 20.16 1.88 5.76
C LEU A 41 20.14 3.39 5.51
N PHE A 42 18.96 3.98 5.38
CA PHE A 42 18.76 5.40 5.13
C PHE A 42 17.34 5.82 5.48
N ALA A 43 17.19 6.96 6.14
CA ALA A 43 15.92 7.65 6.31
C ALA A 43 16.14 9.17 6.16
N HIS A 44 15.28 9.83 5.39
CA HIS A 44 15.32 11.28 5.23
C HIS A 44 13.93 11.84 4.94
N ALA A 45 13.63 12.98 5.54
CA ALA A 45 12.42 13.75 5.32
C ALA A 45 12.77 15.13 4.76
N ALA A 46 11.94 15.64 3.85
CA ALA A 46 12.09 16.98 3.28
C ALA A 46 10.74 17.66 3.09
N GLY A 47 10.80 18.99 2.96
CA GLY A 47 9.63 19.83 2.70
C GLY A 47 8.87 20.24 3.97
N LYS A 48 7.65 20.72 3.76
CA LYS A 48 6.77 21.28 4.79
C LYS A 48 5.51 20.45 4.87
N ARG A 49 4.98 20.26 6.09
CA ARG A 49 3.82 19.40 6.38
C ARG A 49 2.55 19.90 5.68
N GLY A 50 2.37 19.51 4.42
CA GLY A 50 1.29 19.97 3.56
C GLY A 50 1.49 21.37 2.96
N ALA A 51 0.73 21.64 1.90
CA ALA A 51 0.74 22.92 1.21
C ALA A 51 0.34 24.08 2.14
N GLY A 52 1.11 25.17 2.11
CA GLY A 52 0.86 26.37 2.92
C GLY A 52 1.33 26.28 4.38
N SER A 53 1.87 25.15 4.83
CA SER A 53 2.41 25.00 6.18
C SER A 53 3.76 25.71 6.35
N ASN A 54 4.06 26.13 7.58
CA ASN A 54 5.40 26.59 7.97
C ASN A 54 6.17 25.57 8.80
N GLU A 55 5.54 24.44 9.13
CA GLU A 55 6.17 23.36 9.87
C GLU A 55 6.88 22.40 8.92
N TYR A 56 8.13 22.06 9.24
CA TYR A 56 8.92 21.12 8.45
C TYR A 56 8.47 19.68 8.65
N MET A 57 8.61 18.88 7.59
CA MET A 57 8.45 17.44 7.67
C MET A 57 9.62 16.81 8.45
N THR A 58 9.30 15.82 9.28
CA THR A 58 10.27 15.06 10.08
C THR A 58 9.98 13.56 9.98
N LEU A 59 10.95 12.76 10.40
CA LEU A 59 10.83 11.30 10.46
C LEU A 59 9.80 10.80 11.50
N ASP A 60 9.31 11.68 12.37
CA ASP A 60 8.29 11.35 13.38
C ASP A 60 6.86 11.64 12.93
N ASN A 61 6.68 12.24 11.76
CA ASN A 61 5.36 12.52 11.24
C ASN A 61 4.64 11.23 10.80
N ILE A 62 3.34 11.21 11.10
CA ILE A 62 2.43 10.11 10.76
C ILE A 62 1.66 10.51 9.50
N PHE A 63 1.58 9.59 8.56
CA PHE A 63 0.89 9.79 7.29
C PHE A 63 -0.37 8.97 7.23
N TRP A 64 -1.40 9.51 6.58
CA TRP A 64 -2.46 8.69 6.03
C TRP A 64 -1.87 7.87 4.88
N ILE A 65 -1.63 6.56 5.09
CA ILE A 65 -0.91 5.72 4.11
C ILE A 65 -1.80 5.17 3.00
N ALA A 66 -3.08 5.57 2.97
CA ALA A 66 -4.05 5.20 1.94
C ALA A 66 -3.97 3.70 1.59
N SER A 67 -3.86 3.36 0.29
CA SER A 67 -3.90 1.98 -0.21
C SER A 67 -2.88 1.02 0.40
N CYS A 68 -1.80 1.50 1.00
CA CYS A 68 -0.86 0.66 1.76
C CYS A 68 -1.55 -0.12 2.89
N THR A 69 -2.72 0.37 3.36
CA THR A 69 -3.61 -0.33 4.29
C THR A 69 -3.95 -1.75 3.83
N LYS A 70 -4.12 -1.98 2.51
CA LYS A 70 -4.56 -3.28 1.96
C LYS A 70 -3.57 -4.40 2.25
N MET A 71 -2.27 -4.10 2.28
CA MET A 71 -1.24 -5.08 2.63
C MET A 71 -1.43 -5.56 4.07
N LEU A 72 -1.64 -4.64 5.03
CA LEU A 72 -1.85 -4.98 6.44
C LEU A 72 -3.15 -5.77 6.65
N VAL A 73 -4.23 -5.36 5.97
CA VAL A 73 -5.51 -6.07 6.02
C VAL A 73 -5.38 -7.46 5.37
N GLY A 74 -4.66 -7.58 4.27
CA GLY A 74 -4.36 -8.86 3.62
C GLY A 74 -3.63 -9.83 4.55
N VAL A 75 -2.60 -9.36 5.27
CA VAL A 75 -1.92 -10.18 6.30
C VAL A 75 -2.90 -10.66 7.37
N ALA A 76 -3.74 -9.76 7.91
CA ALA A 76 -4.72 -10.11 8.94
C ALA A 76 -5.76 -11.13 8.42
N CYS A 77 -6.25 -10.97 7.19
CA CYS A 77 -7.13 -11.95 6.55
C CYS A 77 -6.46 -13.31 6.41
N MET A 78 -5.18 -13.35 6.01
CA MET A 78 -4.45 -14.59 5.86
C MET A 78 -4.14 -15.28 7.19
N GLN A 79 -3.99 -14.53 8.29
CA GLN A 79 -3.94 -15.12 9.64
C GLN A 79 -5.25 -15.85 9.96
N LEU A 80 -6.39 -15.24 9.66
CA LEU A 80 -7.69 -15.89 9.85
C LEU A 80 -7.90 -17.10 8.93
N VAL A 81 -7.28 -17.13 7.76
CA VAL A 81 -7.26 -18.31 6.88
C VAL A 81 -6.43 -19.43 7.51
N GLU A 82 -5.24 -19.15 8.05
CA GLU A 82 -4.45 -20.16 8.76
C GLU A 82 -5.15 -20.70 10.02
N GLU A 83 -5.94 -19.85 10.70
CA GLU A 83 -6.77 -20.23 11.83
C GLU A 83 -8.05 -21.00 11.44
N GLY A 84 -8.34 -21.14 10.14
CA GLY A 84 -9.55 -21.80 9.63
C GLY A 84 -10.85 -21.00 9.87
N LYS A 85 -10.73 -19.71 10.20
CA LYS A 85 -11.87 -18.79 10.41
C LYS A 85 -12.34 -18.15 9.12
N LEU A 86 -11.43 -17.94 8.17
CA LEU A 86 -11.75 -17.52 6.81
C LEU A 86 -11.36 -18.60 5.80
N VAL A 87 -12.10 -18.65 4.70
CA VAL A 87 -11.84 -19.54 3.58
C VAL A 87 -11.75 -18.68 2.33
N LEU A 88 -10.64 -18.81 1.59
CA LEU A 88 -10.50 -18.17 0.29
C LEU A 88 -11.55 -18.72 -0.68
N ASP A 89 -11.98 -17.89 -1.63
CA ASP A 89 -12.96 -18.24 -2.66
C ASP A 89 -14.35 -18.68 -2.14
N ASP A 90 -14.68 -18.43 -0.86
CA ASP A 90 -16.04 -18.66 -0.32
C ASP A 90 -16.85 -17.35 -0.27
N GLY A 91 -17.47 -17.02 -1.41
CA GLY A 91 -18.41 -15.90 -1.50
C GLY A 91 -19.61 -16.03 -0.54
N ALA A 92 -20.04 -17.26 -0.24
CA ALA A 92 -21.12 -17.49 0.72
C ALA A 92 -20.68 -17.18 2.15
N GLN A 93 -19.43 -17.42 2.53
CA GLN A 93 -18.88 -16.98 3.80
C GLN A 93 -18.84 -15.46 3.89
N ALA A 94 -18.40 -14.77 2.83
CA ALA A 94 -18.39 -13.31 2.78
C ALA A 94 -19.81 -12.75 3.02
N GLU A 95 -20.84 -13.34 2.42
CA GLU A 95 -22.23 -12.96 2.66
C GLU A 95 -22.75 -13.35 4.06
N ARG A 96 -22.28 -14.45 4.67
CA ARG A 96 -22.64 -14.77 6.06
C ARG A 96 -22.03 -13.76 7.03
N LEU A 97 -20.79 -13.34 6.79
CA LEU A 97 -20.06 -12.35 7.60
C LEU A 97 -20.58 -10.93 7.38
N CYS A 98 -20.97 -10.60 6.15
CA CYS A 98 -21.57 -9.31 5.80
C CYS A 98 -22.86 -9.51 4.98
N PRO A 99 -24.00 -9.81 5.63
CA PRO A 99 -25.28 -10.08 4.96
C PRO A 99 -25.77 -8.94 4.08
N LYS A 100 -25.30 -7.72 4.32
CA LYS A 100 -25.60 -6.54 3.50
C LYS A 100 -25.01 -6.65 2.09
N LEU A 101 -23.92 -7.40 1.88
CA LEU A 101 -23.32 -7.63 0.54
C LEU A 101 -24.33 -8.27 -0.43
N ARG A 102 -25.26 -9.10 0.05
CA ARG A 102 -26.32 -9.73 -0.76
C ARG A 102 -27.21 -8.72 -1.49
N LYS A 103 -27.31 -7.51 -0.96
CA LYS A 103 -28.22 -6.46 -1.43
C LYS A 103 -27.47 -5.33 -2.16
N ILE A 104 -26.14 -5.42 -2.31
CA ILE A 104 -25.37 -4.38 -2.99
C ILE A 104 -25.69 -4.42 -4.48
N SER A 105 -26.37 -3.37 -4.96
CA SER A 105 -26.46 -3.08 -6.39
C SER A 105 -25.10 -2.65 -6.92
N ARG A 106 -24.87 -2.72 -8.24
CA ARG A 106 -23.60 -2.31 -8.90
C ARG A 106 -23.14 -0.88 -8.61
N ASN A 107 -23.95 -0.05 -7.93
CA ASN A 107 -23.63 1.33 -7.58
C ASN A 107 -24.05 1.63 -6.11
N PRO A 108 -23.27 1.22 -5.10
CA PRO A 108 -23.62 1.50 -3.71
C PRO A 108 -23.54 3.01 -3.44
N PRO A 109 -24.47 3.57 -2.64
CA PRO A 109 -24.38 4.96 -2.21
C PRO A 109 -23.08 5.17 -1.43
N ARG A 110 -22.26 6.13 -1.87
CA ARG A 110 -21.10 6.60 -1.10
C ARG A 110 -21.62 7.47 0.04
N ALA A 111 -21.82 6.90 1.23
CA ALA A 111 -22.13 7.74 2.37
C ALA A 111 -20.89 8.55 2.77
N PRO A 112 -21.07 9.75 3.33
CA PRO A 112 -19.98 10.54 3.91
C PRO A 112 -19.27 9.77 5.03
N VAL A 113 -17.97 10.03 5.22
CA VAL A 113 -17.16 9.54 6.36
C VAL A 113 -17.38 10.40 7.61
N VAL A 114 -18.27 11.39 7.55
CA VAL A 114 -18.63 12.22 8.69
C VAL A 114 -19.75 11.54 9.45
N VAL A 115 -19.52 11.24 10.71
CA VAL A 115 -20.45 10.57 11.62
C VAL A 115 -20.78 11.49 12.77
N ASP A 116 -22.06 11.57 13.10
CA ASP A 116 -22.51 12.17 14.35
C ASP A 116 -22.18 11.23 15.51
N LEU A 117 -21.30 11.67 16.40
CA LEU A 117 -20.85 10.88 17.55
C LEU A 117 -21.96 10.67 18.60
N ASP A 118 -23.01 11.50 18.58
CA ASP A 118 -24.17 11.37 19.46
C ASP A 118 -25.23 10.40 18.87
N ASN A 119 -25.03 9.93 17.63
CA ASN A 119 -25.89 8.96 16.97
C ASN A 119 -25.26 7.56 16.96
N GLN A 120 -25.70 6.71 17.91
CA GLN A 120 -25.17 5.36 18.05
C GLN A 120 -25.32 4.51 16.78
N ASP A 121 -26.39 4.69 16.01
CA ASP A 121 -26.59 3.95 14.76
C ASP A 121 -25.57 4.37 13.68
N GLU A 122 -25.14 5.64 13.66
CA GLU A 122 -24.09 6.11 12.76
C GLU A 122 -22.69 5.70 13.23
N VAL A 123 -22.44 5.73 14.55
CA VAL A 123 -21.19 5.25 15.15
C VAL A 123 -20.99 3.77 14.87
N ASP A 124 -22.03 2.95 15.08
CA ASP A 124 -22.02 1.52 14.75
C ASP A 124 -21.87 1.25 13.25
N TRP A 125 -22.16 2.27 12.42
CA TRP A 125 -22.03 2.23 10.97
C TRP A 125 -20.67 2.74 10.47
N VAL A 126 -19.83 3.35 11.32
CA VAL A 126 -18.48 3.82 10.95
C VAL A 126 -17.67 2.67 10.38
N PHE A 127 -17.40 2.78 9.08
CA PHE A 127 -16.60 1.82 8.36
C PHE A 127 -15.11 2.09 8.63
N ASN A 128 -14.46 1.21 9.39
CA ASN A 128 -13.01 1.13 9.39
C ASN A 128 -12.55 0.77 7.97
N SER A 129 -12.01 1.76 7.24
CA SER A 129 -11.69 1.62 5.82
C SER A 129 -10.55 0.64 5.61
N GLY A 130 -10.84 -0.66 5.48
CA GLY A 130 -9.83 -1.70 5.22
C GLY A 130 -9.07 -1.51 3.89
N GLY A 131 -9.52 -0.59 3.04
CA GLY A 131 -8.84 -0.23 1.81
C GLY A 131 -7.89 0.96 1.93
N ALA A 132 -8.04 1.83 2.94
CA ALA A 132 -7.27 3.07 3.02
C ALA A 132 -7.08 3.68 4.43
N GLY A 133 -7.70 3.17 5.48
CA GLY A 133 -7.91 3.91 6.74
C GLY A 133 -6.72 3.99 7.71
N ILE A 134 -5.58 3.36 7.41
CA ILE A 134 -4.45 3.33 8.37
C ILE A 134 -3.61 4.60 8.29
N PHE A 135 -3.13 5.02 9.46
CA PHE A 135 -2.12 6.03 9.65
C PHE A 135 -0.86 5.40 10.22
N ALA A 136 0.31 5.69 9.66
CA ALA A 136 1.57 5.10 10.13
C ALA A 136 2.77 6.01 9.83
N LYS A 137 3.89 5.79 10.55
CA LYS A 137 5.19 6.27 10.10
C LYS A 137 5.72 5.38 8.97
N PRO A 138 6.39 5.93 7.94
CA PRO A 138 6.99 5.13 6.87
C PRO A 138 7.92 4.01 7.40
N GLN A 139 8.71 4.31 8.43
CA GLN A 139 9.61 3.34 9.07
C GLN A 139 8.86 2.16 9.70
N GLU A 140 7.65 2.38 10.22
CA GLU A 140 6.85 1.30 10.81
C GLU A 140 6.26 0.39 9.74
N TYR A 141 5.74 0.97 8.65
CA TYR A 141 5.23 0.22 7.51
C TYR A 141 6.32 -0.65 6.88
N CYS A 142 7.52 -0.08 6.74
CA CYS A 142 8.71 -0.76 6.24
C CYS A 142 9.11 -2.01 7.02
N LYS A 143 8.88 -2.05 8.35
CA LYS A 143 9.13 -3.26 9.15
C LYS A 143 8.23 -4.41 8.73
N VAL A 144 6.99 -4.12 8.32
CA VAL A 144 6.07 -5.15 7.82
C VAL A 144 6.50 -5.64 6.44
N LEU A 145 7.00 -4.75 5.56
CA LEU A 145 7.58 -5.14 4.28
C LEU A 145 8.79 -6.08 4.47
N ALA A 146 9.72 -5.72 5.36
CA ALA A 146 10.88 -6.56 5.67
C ALA A 146 10.43 -7.93 6.24
N LEU A 147 9.42 -7.95 7.11
CA LEU A 147 8.88 -9.19 7.64
C LEU A 147 8.30 -10.09 6.53
N LEU A 148 7.54 -9.54 5.58
CA LEU A 148 7.01 -10.30 4.45
C LEU A 148 8.11 -10.86 3.55
N LEU A 149 9.16 -10.07 3.28
CA LEU A 149 10.33 -10.52 2.52
C LEU A 149 11.08 -11.67 3.22
N ASN A 150 10.96 -11.78 4.55
CA ASN A 150 11.50 -12.88 5.36
C ASN A 150 10.48 -13.97 5.67
N ASN A 151 9.57 -14.27 4.75
CA ASN A 151 8.54 -15.32 4.93
C ASN A 151 7.70 -15.10 6.20
N ALA A 152 7.30 -13.84 6.42
CA ALA A 152 6.55 -13.39 7.59
C ALA A 152 7.19 -13.72 8.94
N THR A 153 8.52 -13.81 8.97
CA THR A 153 9.30 -14.09 10.18
C THR A 153 10.18 -12.89 10.52
N CYS A 154 10.04 -12.37 11.74
CA CYS A 154 10.95 -11.37 12.28
C CYS A 154 12.26 -12.06 12.71
N PRO A 155 13.43 -11.46 12.45
CA PRO A 155 14.71 -11.92 13.01
C PRO A 155 14.69 -12.06 14.55
N LYS A 156 13.79 -11.35 15.24
CA LYS A 156 13.61 -11.32 16.70
C LYS A 156 12.42 -12.15 17.23
N SER A 157 12.08 -13.26 16.55
CA SER A 157 11.26 -14.39 17.06
C SER A 157 9.73 -14.35 16.85
N ILE A 158 9.16 -13.37 16.16
CA ILE A 158 7.72 -13.39 15.81
C ILE A 158 7.54 -13.97 14.40
N LYS A 159 6.63 -14.95 14.25
CA LYS A 159 6.18 -15.45 12.95
C LYS A 159 4.69 -15.13 12.78
N LEU A 160 4.34 -14.33 11.78
CA LEU A 160 2.95 -13.91 11.55
C LEU A 160 2.17 -14.88 10.67
N LEU A 161 2.82 -15.48 9.69
CA LEU A 161 2.23 -16.40 8.72
C LEU A 161 3.21 -17.54 8.41
N SER A 162 2.72 -18.67 7.91
CA SER A 162 3.58 -19.69 7.31
C SER A 162 4.17 -19.23 5.99
N LYS A 163 5.32 -19.81 5.61
CA LYS A 163 5.93 -19.54 4.30
C LYS A 163 4.96 -19.81 3.15
N ARG A 164 4.21 -20.92 3.22
CA ARG A 164 3.21 -21.29 2.20
C ARG A 164 2.18 -20.18 2.01
N THR A 165 1.70 -19.60 3.10
CA THR A 165 0.72 -18.52 3.06
C THR A 165 1.32 -17.22 2.49
N VAL A 166 2.57 -16.91 2.82
CA VAL A 166 3.28 -15.79 2.17
C VAL A 166 3.45 -16.06 0.67
N ASP A 167 3.84 -17.26 0.27
CA ASP A 167 3.97 -17.61 -1.15
C ASP A 167 2.63 -17.42 -1.90
N GLU A 168 1.51 -17.78 -1.26
CA GLU A 168 0.17 -17.54 -1.80
C GLU A 168 -0.16 -16.04 -1.90
N MET A 169 0.24 -15.23 -0.91
CA MET A 169 0.08 -13.77 -0.97
C MET A 169 0.87 -13.11 -2.11
N PHE A 170 1.90 -13.76 -2.66
CA PHE A 170 2.69 -13.26 -3.79
C PHE A 170 2.30 -13.93 -5.12
N SER A 171 1.32 -14.83 -5.14
CA SER A 171 0.84 -15.46 -6.37
C SER A 171 -0.14 -14.55 -7.12
N ASN A 172 -0.26 -14.74 -8.44
CA ASN A 172 -1.21 -13.99 -9.24
C ASN A 172 -2.61 -14.62 -9.10
N GLN A 173 -3.54 -13.86 -8.50
CA GLN A 173 -4.91 -14.26 -8.22
C GLN A 173 -5.86 -13.97 -9.39
N ILE A 174 -5.39 -13.30 -10.44
CA ILE A 174 -6.16 -12.99 -11.66
C ILE A 174 -5.42 -13.39 -12.95
N PRO A 175 -4.99 -14.66 -13.09
CA PRO A 175 -4.18 -15.09 -14.24
C PRO A 175 -4.89 -14.91 -15.59
N ASP A 176 -6.23 -14.96 -15.60
CA ASP A 176 -7.04 -14.78 -16.81
C ASP A 176 -7.14 -13.32 -17.27
N PHE A 177 -6.63 -12.37 -16.48
CA PHE A 177 -6.62 -10.94 -16.79
C PHE A 177 -5.19 -10.38 -16.91
N PRO A 178 -4.34 -10.91 -17.82
CA PRO A 178 -2.91 -10.62 -17.88
C PRO A 178 -2.56 -9.16 -18.22
N ASN A 179 -3.52 -8.37 -18.66
CA ASN A 179 -3.36 -6.95 -18.99
C ASN A 179 -4.21 -6.04 -18.11
N TYR A 180 -4.79 -6.52 -17.00
CA TYR A 180 -5.69 -5.74 -16.15
C TYR A 180 -5.10 -4.39 -15.74
N ASN A 181 -3.86 -4.39 -15.24
CA ASN A 181 -3.15 -3.17 -14.80
C ASN A 181 -2.52 -2.36 -15.95
N ARG A 182 -2.57 -2.92 -17.17
CA ARG A 182 -2.06 -2.29 -18.40
C ARG A 182 -3.13 -1.53 -19.18
N GLN A 183 -4.36 -1.53 -18.66
CA GLN A 183 -5.46 -0.79 -19.27
C GLN A 183 -5.32 0.71 -18.99
N ASN A 184 -5.76 1.52 -19.95
CA ASN A 184 -5.84 2.97 -19.77
C ASN A 184 -6.80 3.31 -18.62
N ILE A 185 -6.36 4.18 -17.72
CA ILE A 185 -7.19 4.70 -16.65
C ILE A 185 -7.59 6.12 -17.05
N PRO A 186 -8.88 6.36 -17.36
CA PRO A 186 -9.34 7.69 -17.72
C PRO A 186 -9.24 8.63 -16.53
N ALA A 187 -9.17 9.93 -16.81
CA ALA A 187 -9.25 10.94 -15.77
C ALA A 187 -10.58 10.83 -15.01
N ALA A 188 -10.52 10.59 -13.70
CA ALA A 188 -11.73 10.53 -12.86
C ALA A 188 -12.46 11.88 -12.82
N LYS A 189 -11.70 12.99 -12.94
CA LYS A 189 -12.19 14.36 -13.12
C LYS A 189 -11.32 15.03 -14.18
N PRO A 190 -11.73 15.04 -15.47
CA PRO A 190 -10.92 15.57 -16.56
C PRO A 190 -10.40 17.00 -16.36
N ASP A 191 -11.15 17.82 -15.60
CA ASP A 191 -10.76 19.21 -15.31
C ASP A 191 -9.69 19.34 -14.21
N LEU A 192 -9.42 18.27 -13.45
CA LEU A 192 -8.53 18.29 -12.27
C LEU A 192 -7.46 17.19 -12.29
N THR A 193 -7.59 16.18 -13.15
CA THR A 193 -6.75 14.99 -13.18
C THR A 193 -6.44 14.61 -14.61
N ASN A 194 -5.25 14.09 -14.85
CA ASN A 194 -4.86 13.59 -16.17
C ASN A 194 -5.18 12.09 -16.28
N PRO A 195 -5.56 11.60 -17.47
CA PRO A 195 -5.60 10.16 -17.71
C PRO A 195 -4.18 9.59 -17.65
N ILE A 196 -4.07 8.31 -17.30
CA ILE A 196 -2.81 7.58 -17.33
C ILE A 196 -2.92 6.40 -18.30
N SER A 197 -1.94 6.25 -19.18
CA SER A 197 -1.94 5.19 -20.20
C SER A 197 -1.85 3.80 -19.60
N GLU A 198 -1.01 3.64 -18.58
CA GLU A 198 -0.73 2.40 -17.86
C GLU A 198 -0.25 2.76 -16.45
N LEU A 199 -0.68 2.01 -15.43
CA LEU A 199 -0.38 2.35 -14.03
C LEU A 199 1.12 2.16 -13.71
N TYR A 200 1.71 1.07 -14.20
CA TYR A 200 3.14 0.75 -14.02
C TYR A 200 3.73 0.21 -15.33
N PRO A 201 4.15 1.08 -16.27
CA PRO A 201 4.72 0.63 -17.53
C PRO A 201 6.07 -0.06 -17.30
N VAL A 202 6.20 -1.29 -17.80
CA VAL A 202 7.44 -2.09 -17.72
C VAL A 202 7.95 -2.40 -19.13
N PRO A 203 9.25 -2.16 -19.45
CA PRO A 203 9.81 -2.48 -20.76
C PRO A 203 9.56 -3.94 -21.16
N GLY A 204 9.19 -4.15 -22.43
CA GLY A 204 8.82 -5.47 -22.94
C GLY A 204 7.39 -5.91 -22.63
N ASN A 205 6.60 -5.08 -21.93
CA ASN A 205 5.18 -5.29 -21.67
C ASN A 205 4.85 -6.70 -21.12
N PRO A 206 5.52 -7.14 -20.03
CA PRO A 206 5.17 -8.41 -19.41
C PRO A 206 3.72 -8.40 -18.95
N THR A 207 3.14 -9.60 -18.80
CA THR A 207 1.83 -9.73 -18.16
C THR A 207 1.90 -9.15 -16.75
N GLN A 208 0.82 -8.53 -16.29
CA GLN A 208 0.69 -7.99 -14.94
C GLN A 208 -0.46 -8.67 -14.23
N GLY A 209 -0.36 -8.77 -12.91
CA GLY A 209 -1.32 -9.48 -12.08
C GLY A 209 -1.70 -8.73 -10.83
N TRP A 210 -2.55 -9.35 -10.03
CA TRP A 210 -2.93 -8.86 -8.72
C TRP A 210 -2.79 -9.99 -7.73
N SER A 211 -2.12 -9.73 -6.61
CA SER A 211 -1.96 -10.69 -5.53
C SER A 211 -3.12 -10.57 -4.53
N LEU A 212 -3.06 -11.27 -3.41
CA LEU A 212 -4.09 -11.12 -2.37
C LEU A 212 -4.13 -9.71 -1.75
N ALA A 213 -3.08 -8.89 -1.92
CA ALA A 213 -3.03 -7.57 -1.28
C ALA A 213 -2.34 -6.44 -2.07
N PHE A 214 -1.60 -6.75 -3.13
CA PHE A 214 -0.80 -5.78 -3.88
C PHE A 214 -0.72 -6.13 -5.37
N MET A 215 -0.33 -5.16 -6.18
CA MET A 215 -0.17 -5.36 -7.62
C MET A 215 1.12 -6.11 -7.93
N LEU A 216 1.11 -7.02 -8.91
CA LEU A 216 2.31 -7.67 -9.45
C LEU A 216 2.66 -7.08 -10.82
N SER A 217 3.76 -6.32 -10.90
CA SER A 217 4.19 -5.70 -12.16
C SER A 217 5.04 -6.61 -13.05
N ASN A 218 5.51 -7.76 -12.52
CA ASN A 218 6.33 -8.76 -13.21
C ASN A 218 7.61 -8.19 -13.87
N GLY A 219 8.26 -7.27 -13.17
CA GLY A 219 9.43 -6.51 -13.62
C GLY A 219 9.42 -5.15 -12.93
N GLY A 220 10.45 -4.32 -13.14
CA GLY A 220 10.48 -3.01 -12.48
C GLY A 220 11.35 -1.94 -13.14
N LEU A 221 10.90 -0.69 -12.95
CA LEU A 221 11.69 0.54 -12.97
C LEU A 221 12.63 0.65 -11.74
N THR A 222 12.27 -0.03 -10.64
CA THR A 222 12.95 0.01 -9.33
C THR A 222 13.88 -1.18 -9.07
N GLY A 223 14.08 -2.07 -10.06
CA GLY A 223 15.00 -3.20 -9.97
C GLY A 223 14.68 -4.34 -10.94
N PRO A 224 15.58 -5.33 -11.08
CA PRO A 224 15.46 -6.42 -12.05
C PRO A 224 14.49 -7.54 -11.62
N SER A 225 13.83 -7.43 -10.46
CA SER A 225 12.99 -8.50 -9.93
C SER A 225 11.72 -8.67 -10.77
N LYS A 226 11.44 -9.91 -11.16
CA LYS A 226 10.16 -10.31 -11.77
C LYS A 226 9.04 -10.51 -10.74
N ALA A 227 9.32 -10.30 -9.46
CA ALA A 227 8.36 -10.42 -8.36
C ALA A 227 8.10 -9.08 -7.65
N THR A 228 8.35 -7.96 -8.32
CA THR A 228 8.08 -6.63 -7.76
C THR A 228 6.59 -6.44 -7.49
N GLY A 229 6.26 -6.12 -6.23
CA GLY A 229 4.92 -5.76 -5.78
C GLY A 229 4.78 -4.25 -5.56
N HIS A 230 3.60 -3.68 -5.85
CA HIS A 230 3.24 -2.28 -5.60
C HIS A 230 1.98 -2.15 -4.73
#